data_AF-A0A923HIH3-F1
#
_entry.id   AF-A0A923HIH3-F1
#
_cell.length_a   1.000
_cell.length_b   1.000
_cell.length_c   1.000
_cell.angle_alpha   90.00
_cell.angle_beta   90.00
_cell.angle_gamma   90.00
#
_symmetry.space_group_name_H-M   'P 1'
#
loop_
_entity.id
_entity.type
_entity.pdbx_description
1 polymer ?
#
loop_
_entity_poly.entity_id
_entity_poly.type
_entity_poly.pdbx_seq_one_letter_code
_entity_poly.pdbx_strand_id
1 'polypeptide(L)'
;MKKISTSAGLRFLLCTASALTFNAYAENVSVKITPGLWESDHVMLVNGQNIVEMMRKQMEKSMASMTAEQRAGMEKSLANSGMSGKSQYCVTPEQVAKGMDVESFKKKMESSQKNCKVNVISASEKGGKFNAVCNMQNGSTSNATGEYIVKSDKEWTYNMVSDGVMAAGTVPGAPAGKMHATIDAHARWKGSDCGSIKSVE
;
A
#
# COMPACT_ATOMS: atom_id res chain seq x y z
N MET A 1 -36.28 -70.18 34.06
CA MET A 1 -35.50 -71.27 33.43
C MET A 1 -34.20 -70.68 32.87
N LYS A 2 -33.12 -71.48 32.92
CA LYS A 2 -31.69 -71.16 32.72
C LYS A 2 -31.31 -70.62 31.33
N LYS A 3 -30.27 -69.75 31.29
CA LYS A 3 -28.94 -69.84 30.60
C LYS A 3 -28.39 -68.41 30.40
N ILE A 4 -27.34 -67.93 31.07
CA ILE A 4 -25.87 -68.20 31.02
C ILE A 4 -25.21 -67.79 29.68
N SER A 5 -24.39 -66.71 29.75
CA SER A 5 -23.01 -66.48 29.20
C SER A 5 -22.77 -66.60 27.67
N THR A 6 -21.86 -65.90 26.96
CA THR A 6 -20.74 -64.98 27.27
C THR A 6 -20.28 -64.26 25.97
N SER A 7 -19.66 -63.08 26.13
CA SER A 7 -18.47 -62.56 25.40
C SER A 7 -18.45 -62.39 23.87
N ALA A 8 -18.28 -61.14 23.43
CA ALA A 8 -17.10 -60.74 22.65
C ALA A 8 -16.88 -59.22 22.77
N GLY A 9 -15.82 -58.83 23.47
CA GLY A 9 -15.43 -57.44 23.71
C GLY A 9 -14.90 -56.77 22.45
N LEU A 10 -15.54 -55.67 22.05
CA LEU A 10 -15.10 -54.79 20.99
C LEU A 10 -14.00 -53.87 21.53
N ARG A 11 -12.73 -54.18 21.22
CA ARG A 11 -11.59 -53.31 21.55
C ARG A 11 -11.65 -52.05 20.69
N PHE A 12 -12.08 -50.94 21.29
CA PHE A 12 -11.99 -49.60 20.72
C PHE A 12 -10.52 -49.17 20.66
N LEU A 13 -9.91 -49.23 19.47
CA LEU A 13 -8.66 -48.55 19.16
C LEU A 13 -8.99 -47.07 18.90
N LEU A 14 -8.88 -46.21 19.92
CA LEU A 14 -8.86 -44.76 19.73
C LEU A 14 -7.52 -44.37 19.08
N CYS A 15 -7.52 -44.14 17.77
CA CYS A 15 -6.50 -43.33 17.12
C CYS A 15 -6.73 -41.86 17.50
N THR A 16 -5.95 -41.34 18.43
CA THR A 16 -5.85 -39.90 18.70
C THR A 16 -5.14 -39.21 17.54
N ALA A 17 -5.91 -38.82 16.52
CA ALA A 17 -5.45 -37.91 15.48
C ALA A 17 -5.14 -36.55 16.12
N SER A 18 -3.85 -36.31 16.39
CA SER A 18 -3.36 -35.02 16.84
C SER A 18 -3.49 -34.04 15.68
N ALA A 19 -4.59 -33.30 15.63
CA ALA A 19 -4.77 -32.20 14.71
C ALA A 19 -3.74 -31.13 15.04
N LEU A 20 -2.68 -31.04 14.23
CA LEU A 20 -1.80 -29.88 14.19
C LEU A 20 -2.65 -28.71 13.69
N THR A 21 -3.24 -27.95 14.62
CA THR A 21 -3.83 -26.66 14.31
C THR A 21 -2.70 -25.73 13.92
N PHE A 22 -2.45 -25.61 12.61
CA PHE A 22 -1.71 -24.49 12.05
C PHE A 22 -2.51 -23.23 12.38
N ASN A 23 -2.17 -22.59 13.50
CA ASN A 23 -2.57 -21.22 13.74
C ASN A 23 -1.87 -20.39 12.65
N ALA A 24 -2.65 -19.97 11.66
CA ALA A 24 -2.28 -18.90 10.76
C ALA A 24 -2.21 -17.62 11.59
N TYR A 25 -1.09 -17.42 12.30
CA TYR A 25 -0.81 -16.13 12.91
C TYR A 25 -0.62 -15.13 11.77
N ALA A 26 -1.38 -14.04 11.80
CA ALA A 26 -1.10 -12.91 10.94
C ALA A 26 0.34 -12.45 11.21
N GLU A 27 1.16 -12.40 10.16
CA GLU A 27 2.55 -11.95 10.27
C GLU A 27 2.54 -10.45 10.54
N ASN A 28 2.83 -10.07 11.78
CA ASN A 28 2.98 -8.67 12.18
C ASN A 28 4.47 -8.33 12.22
N VAL A 29 4.85 -7.32 11.43
CA VAL A 29 6.23 -6.86 11.28
C VAL A 29 6.41 -5.55 12.03
N SER A 30 7.36 -5.52 12.97
CA SER A 30 7.73 -4.28 13.65
C SER A 30 8.49 -3.36 12.69
N VAL A 31 7.83 -2.32 12.19
CA VAL A 31 8.50 -1.29 11.38
C VAL A 31 9.11 -0.26 12.32
N LYS A 32 10.44 -0.27 12.43
CA LYS A 32 11.18 0.61 13.35
C LYS A 32 11.37 2.01 12.76
N ILE A 33 10.34 2.84 12.86
CA ILE A 33 10.38 4.26 12.47
C ILE A 33 10.04 5.17 13.65
N THR A 34 10.57 6.40 13.64
CA THR A 34 10.33 7.41 14.68
C THR A 34 8.91 7.99 14.55
N PRO A 35 8.11 8.04 15.64
CA PRO A 35 6.85 8.79 15.67
C PRO A 35 7.06 10.29 15.41
N GLY A 36 6.05 10.94 14.85
CA GLY A 36 6.05 12.38 14.56
C GLY A 36 5.74 12.71 13.11
N LEU A 37 6.15 13.89 12.69
CA LEU A 37 5.95 14.42 11.35
C LEU A 37 6.95 13.83 10.35
N TRP A 38 6.42 13.31 9.25
CA TRP A 38 7.19 12.85 8.11
C TRP A 38 6.84 13.65 6.87
N GLU A 39 7.81 13.78 5.98
CA GLU A 39 7.66 14.37 4.66
C GLU A 39 8.16 13.36 3.64
N SER A 40 7.34 13.06 2.63
CA SER A 40 7.67 12.19 1.51
C SER A 40 7.66 13.00 0.21
N ASP A 41 8.73 12.84 -0.56
CA ASP A 41 8.83 13.31 -1.93
C ASP A 41 8.68 12.09 -2.86
N HIS A 42 7.93 12.20 -3.95
CA HIS A 42 7.82 11.14 -4.94
C HIS A 42 7.81 11.65 -6.38
N VAL A 43 8.31 10.80 -7.27
CA VAL A 43 8.28 10.98 -8.73
C VAL A 43 7.53 9.80 -9.32
N MET A 44 6.64 10.09 -10.26
CA MET A 44 5.93 9.06 -11.03
C MET A 44 6.18 9.28 -12.52
N LEU A 45 6.78 8.30 -13.17
CA LEU A 45 6.97 8.28 -14.61
C LEU A 45 6.01 7.29 -15.24
N VAL A 46 5.40 7.66 -16.37
CA VAL A 46 4.66 6.75 -17.24
C VAL A 46 5.15 6.95 -18.66
N ASN A 47 5.69 5.89 -19.26
CA ASN A 47 6.35 5.93 -20.57
C ASN A 47 7.41 7.05 -20.65
N GLY A 48 8.15 7.27 -19.56
CA GLY A 48 9.17 8.31 -19.44
C GLY A 48 8.64 9.73 -19.16
N GLN A 49 7.33 9.93 -19.11
CA GLN A 49 6.72 11.24 -18.80
C GLN A 49 6.42 11.37 -17.32
N ASN A 50 6.83 12.49 -16.71
CA ASN A 50 6.52 12.79 -15.31
C ASN A 50 5.05 13.22 -15.16
N ILE A 51 4.20 12.29 -14.72
CA ILE A 51 2.77 12.53 -14.60
C ILE A 51 2.46 13.56 -13.50
N VAL A 52 3.19 13.54 -12.39
CA VAL A 52 3.01 14.50 -11.28
C VAL A 52 3.25 15.93 -11.77
N GLU A 53 4.34 16.14 -12.52
CA GLU A 53 4.65 17.46 -13.09
C GLU A 53 3.61 17.89 -14.13
N MET A 54 3.15 16.98 -14.98
CA MET A 54 2.09 17.28 -15.95
C MET A 54 0.78 17.68 -15.27
N MET A 55 0.36 16.96 -14.24
CA MET A 55 -0.84 17.30 -13.46
C MET A 55 -0.69 18.65 -12.76
N ARG A 56 0.48 18.94 -12.17
CA ARG A 56 0.77 20.25 -11.57
C ARG A 56 0.64 21.38 -12.61
N LYS A 57 1.27 21.25 -13.78
CA LYS A 57 1.19 22.26 -14.85
C LYS A 57 -0.25 22.47 -15.34
N GLN A 58 -1.01 21.39 -15.49
CA GLN A 58 -2.42 21.48 -15.89
C GLN A 58 -3.25 22.20 -14.82
N MET A 59 -2.98 21.94 -13.55
CA MET A 59 -3.63 22.62 -12.44
C MET A 59 -3.29 24.11 -12.39
N GLU A 60 -2.01 24.48 -12.55
CA GLU A 60 -1.58 25.88 -12.62
C GLU A 60 -2.29 26.64 -13.74
N LYS A 61 -2.40 26.01 -14.92
CA LYS A 61 -3.16 26.56 -16.05
C LYS A 61 -4.63 26.77 -15.71
N SER A 62 -5.25 25.81 -15.00
CA SER A 62 -6.63 25.93 -14.53
C SER A 62 -6.79 27.07 -13.52
N MET A 63 -5.90 27.15 -12.52
CA MET A 63 -5.91 28.19 -11.49
C MET A 63 -5.68 29.59 -12.06
N ALA A 64 -4.93 29.74 -13.15
CA ALA A 64 -4.74 31.03 -13.82
C ALA A 64 -6.06 31.63 -14.33
N SER A 65 -7.05 30.80 -14.65
CA SER A 65 -8.38 31.23 -15.12
C SER A 65 -9.41 31.47 -14.00
N MET A 66 -9.03 31.25 -12.73
CA MET A 66 -9.94 31.35 -11.57
C MET A 66 -9.91 32.73 -10.90
N THR A 67 -11.03 33.07 -10.26
CA THR A 67 -11.09 34.22 -9.33
C THR A 67 -10.24 33.96 -8.09
N ALA A 68 -9.91 35.02 -7.33
CA ALA A 68 -9.12 34.89 -6.10
C ALA A 68 -9.78 33.97 -5.06
N GLU A 69 -11.11 34.04 -4.93
CA GLU A 69 -11.88 33.19 -4.02
C GLU A 69 -11.86 31.71 -4.45
N GLN A 70 -12.05 31.45 -5.76
CA GLN A 70 -11.97 30.10 -6.32
C GLN A 70 -10.58 29.48 -6.17
N ARG A 71 -9.53 30.29 -6.37
CA ARG A 71 -8.14 29.86 -6.20
C ARG A 71 -7.85 29.51 -4.74
N ALA A 72 -8.27 30.35 -3.78
CA ALA A 72 -8.07 30.07 -2.35
C ALA A 72 -8.78 28.78 -1.89
N GLY A 73 -9.99 28.53 -2.40
CA GLY A 73 -10.70 27.27 -2.16
C GLY A 73 -9.95 26.05 -2.71
N MET A 74 -9.38 26.18 -3.92
CA MET A 74 -8.61 25.12 -4.57
C MET A 74 -7.26 24.86 -3.88
N GLU A 75 -6.52 25.90 -3.50
CA GLU A 75 -5.25 25.79 -2.78
C GLU A 75 -5.42 25.04 -1.45
N LYS A 76 -6.50 25.33 -0.72
CA LYS A 76 -6.83 24.63 0.53
C LYS A 76 -7.11 23.14 0.31
N SER A 77 -7.70 22.77 -0.83
CA SER A 77 -7.94 21.38 -1.21
C SER A 77 -6.65 20.68 -1.65
N LEU A 78 -5.80 21.37 -2.41
CA LEU A 78 -4.54 20.87 -2.95
C LEU A 78 -3.51 20.54 -1.88
N ALA A 79 -3.45 21.35 -0.80
CA ALA A 79 -2.53 21.13 0.31
C ALA A 79 -2.63 19.73 0.93
N ASN A 80 -3.76 19.03 0.74
CA ASN A 80 -4.01 17.70 1.30
C ASN A 80 -4.01 16.56 0.26
N SER A 81 -3.89 16.85 -1.05
CA SER A 81 -4.15 15.84 -2.09
C SER A 81 -2.92 15.05 -2.54
N GLY A 82 -1.73 15.32 -1.98
CA GLY A 82 -0.46 14.67 -2.37
C GLY A 82 -0.04 14.92 -3.82
N MET A 83 -0.82 15.71 -4.57
CA MET A 83 -0.67 15.96 -6.01
C MET A 83 0.55 16.83 -6.36
N SER A 84 1.20 17.42 -5.35
CA SER A 84 2.41 18.23 -5.51
C SER A 84 3.68 17.38 -5.69
N GLY A 85 3.59 16.05 -5.59
CA GLY A 85 4.76 15.17 -5.49
C GLY A 85 5.39 15.19 -4.10
N LYS A 86 4.86 16.02 -3.18
CA LYS A 86 5.29 16.09 -1.79
C LYS A 86 4.08 15.88 -0.89
N SER A 87 4.23 15.08 0.15
CA SER A 87 3.18 14.92 1.15
C SER A 87 3.78 14.91 2.54
N GLN A 88 3.04 15.48 3.47
CA GLN A 88 3.36 15.40 4.89
C GLN A 88 2.32 14.53 5.57
N TYR A 89 2.78 13.75 6.53
CA TYR A 89 1.91 12.88 7.30
C TYR A 89 2.45 12.63 8.70
N CYS A 90 1.54 12.41 9.65
CA CYS A 90 1.90 12.15 11.04
C CYS A 90 1.83 10.65 11.33
N VAL A 91 2.86 10.15 12.02
CA VAL A 91 2.94 8.77 12.53
C VAL A 91 2.85 8.80 14.04
N THR A 92 1.87 8.11 14.64
CA THR A 92 1.69 8.09 16.09
C THR A 92 2.52 6.98 16.75
N PRO A 93 2.85 7.09 18.06
CA PRO A 93 3.53 6.03 18.79
C PRO A 93 2.78 4.70 18.75
N GLU A 94 1.45 4.73 18.81
CA GLU A 94 0.60 3.54 18.75
C GLU A 94 0.71 2.85 17.40
N GLN A 95 0.85 3.60 16.30
CA GLN A 95 1.04 3.03 14.96
C GLN A 95 2.39 2.32 14.83
N VAL A 96 3.45 2.92 15.36
CA VAL A 96 4.77 2.28 15.40
C VAL A 96 4.74 1.01 16.26
N ALA A 97 4.12 1.07 17.44
CA ALA A 97 4.00 -0.06 18.35
C ALA A 97 3.13 -1.20 17.77
N LYS A 98 2.07 -0.85 17.03
CA LYS A 98 1.20 -1.82 16.36
C LYS A 98 1.94 -2.59 15.25
N GLY A 99 2.94 -1.97 14.62
CA GLY A 99 3.64 -2.55 13.49
C GLY A 99 2.78 -2.64 12.23
N MET A 100 3.29 -3.37 11.24
CA MET A 100 2.61 -3.66 9.99
C MET A 100 2.05 -5.08 10.02
N ASP A 101 0.73 -5.17 10.06
CA ASP A 101 0.02 -6.42 9.78
C ASP A 101 0.00 -6.68 8.28
N VAL A 102 0.72 -7.72 7.82
CA VAL A 102 0.94 -8.00 6.39
C VAL A 102 -0.38 -8.27 5.66
N GLU A 103 -1.31 -8.98 6.29
CA GLU A 103 -2.61 -9.31 5.69
C GLU A 103 -3.53 -8.08 5.57
N SER A 104 -3.55 -7.22 6.58
CA SER A 104 -4.29 -5.95 6.53
C SER A 104 -3.68 -5.00 5.51
N PHE A 105 -2.36 -4.94 5.42
CA PHE A 105 -1.66 -4.18 4.38
C PHE A 105 -2.05 -4.68 2.98
N LYS A 106 -1.96 -5.99 2.75
CA LYS A 106 -2.38 -6.61 1.49
C LYS A 106 -3.83 -6.27 1.15
N LYS A 107 -4.77 -6.46 2.08
CA LYS A 107 -6.19 -6.14 1.87
C LYS A 107 -6.40 -4.66 1.55
N LYS A 108 -5.71 -3.74 2.25
CA LYS A 108 -5.79 -2.30 1.99
C LYS A 108 -5.31 -2.00 0.56
N MET A 109 -4.18 -2.56 0.14
CA MET A 109 -3.66 -2.42 -1.23
C MET A 109 -4.62 -2.96 -2.28
N GLU A 110 -5.13 -4.18 -2.11
CA GLU A 110 -6.11 -4.79 -3.03
C GLU A 110 -7.44 -4.02 -3.06
N SER A 111 -7.85 -3.40 -1.96
CA SER A 111 -9.07 -2.59 -1.90
C SER A 111 -8.95 -1.23 -2.58
N SER A 112 -7.72 -0.67 -2.64
CA SER A 112 -7.46 0.63 -3.26
C SER A 112 -7.64 0.62 -4.78
N GLN A 113 -7.52 -0.56 -5.40
CA GLN A 113 -7.60 -0.76 -6.85
C GLN A 113 -8.42 -2.02 -7.12
N LYS A 114 -9.63 -1.85 -7.67
CA LYS A 114 -10.51 -2.99 -7.97
C LYS A 114 -9.79 -4.00 -8.89
N ASN A 115 -9.88 -5.27 -8.54
CA ASN A 115 -9.28 -6.40 -9.26
C ASN A 115 -7.74 -6.42 -9.30
N CYS A 116 -7.09 -5.83 -8.29
CA CYS A 116 -5.68 -6.10 -8.01
C CYS A 116 -5.54 -7.28 -7.07
N LYS A 117 -4.58 -8.15 -7.37
CA LYS A 117 -4.08 -9.19 -6.46
C LYS A 117 -2.67 -8.83 -6.05
N VAL A 118 -2.40 -8.81 -4.75
CA VAL A 118 -1.10 -8.46 -4.18
C VAL A 118 -0.48 -9.70 -3.53
N ASN A 119 0.77 -9.97 -3.87
CA ASN A 119 1.59 -11.00 -3.27
C ASN A 119 2.76 -10.35 -2.54
N VAL A 120 2.69 -10.32 -1.20
CA VAL A 120 3.81 -9.88 -0.38
C VAL A 120 4.87 -10.99 -0.40
N ILE A 121 6.04 -10.69 -0.96
CA ILE A 121 7.16 -11.64 -1.08
C ILE A 121 7.92 -11.72 0.24
N SER A 122 8.11 -10.56 0.89
CA SER A 122 8.81 -10.46 2.15
C SER A 122 8.38 -9.20 2.88
N ALA A 123 8.32 -9.26 4.21
CA ALA A 123 8.15 -8.09 5.06
C ALA A 123 9.06 -8.24 6.29
N SER A 124 9.73 -7.16 6.67
CA SER A 124 10.67 -7.14 7.80
C SER A 124 10.83 -5.72 8.33
N GLU A 125 11.50 -5.57 9.47
CA GLU A 125 11.78 -4.26 10.07
C GLU A 125 12.60 -3.34 9.13
N LYS A 126 13.37 -3.93 8.21
CA LYS A 126 14.25 -3.21 7.27
C LYS A 126 13.57 -2.88 5.96
N GLY A 127 12.38 -3.41 5.70
CA GLY A 127 11.74 -3.28 4.41
C GLY A 127 10.95 -4.51 3.98
N GLY A 128 10.36 -4.41 2.79
CA GLY A 128 9.56 -5.46 2.21
C GLY A 128 9.51 -5.39 0.69
N LYS A 129 9.04 -6.49 0.09
CA LYS A 129 8.89 -6.65 -1.35
C LYS A 129 7.52 -7.23 -1.64
N PHE A 130 6.92 -6.79 -2.74
CA PHE A 130 5.67 -7.37 -3.21
C PHE A 130 5.60 -7.35 -4.73
N ASN A 131 4.75 -8.21 -5.25
CA ASN A 131 4.26 -8.15 -6.62
C ASN A 131 2.76 -7.86 -6.59
N ALA A 132 2.27 -7.15 -7.60
CA ALA A 132 0.85 -6.93 -7.79
C ALA A 132 0.46 -7.20 -9.24
N VAL A 133 -0.70 -7.81 -9.44
CA VAL A 133 -1.30 -8.01 -10.77
C VAL A 133 -2.67 -7.38 -10.75
N CYS A 134 -2.88 -6.39 -11.61
CA CYS A 134 -4.07 -5.56 -11.62
C CYS A 134 -4.78 -5.61 -12.96
N ASN A 135 -6.08 -5.91 -12.92
CA ASN A 135 -6.96 -5.89 -14.08
C ASN A 135 -7.95 -4.73 -13.96
N MET A 136 -7.56 -3.58 -14.49
CA MET A 136 -8.34 -2.35 -14.41
C MET A 136 -9.55 -2.39 -15.36
N GLN A 137 -10.50 -1.50 -15.12
CA GLN A 137 -11.63 -1.33 -16.03
C GLN A 137 -11.15 -0.86 -17.41
N ASN A 138 -11.94 -1.12 -18.46
CA ASN A 138 -11.63 -0.77 -19.85
C ASN A 138 -10.49 -1.58 -20.52
N GLY A 139 -10.13 -2.74 -19.96
CA GLY A 139 -9.14 -3.65 -20.54
C GLY A 139 -7.68 -3.27 -20.22
N SER A 140 -7.47 -2.25 -19.39
CA SER A 140 -6.14 -1.91 -18.87
C SER A 140 -5.64 -3.01 -17.92
N THR A 141 -4.36 -3.35 -18.02
CA THR A 141 -3.71 -4.35 -17.14
C THR A 141 -2.38 -3.82 -16.65
N SER A 142 -1.94 -4.29 -15.49
CA SER A 142 -0.56 -4.05 -15.03
C SER A 142 -0.04 -5.18 -14.16
N ASN A 143 1.27 -5.42 -14.26
CA ASN A 143 2.05 -6.24 -13.37
C ASN A 143 3.09 -5.33 -12.73
N ALA A 144 3.03 -5.18 -11.41
CA ALA A 144 3.93 -4.32 -10.66
C ALA A 144 4.80 -5.13 -9.71
N THR A 145 6.02 -4.65 -9.51
CA THR A 145 6.92 -5.08 -8.45
C THR A 145 7.28 -3.87 -7.62
N GLY A 146 7.16 -3.97 -6.30
CA GLY A 146 7.50 -2.88 -5.38
C GLY A 146 8.44 -3.32 -4.28
N GLU A 147 9.26 -2.37 -3.84
CA GLU A 147 10.19 -2.53 -2.73
C GLU A 147 10.11 -1.31 -1.81
N TYR A 148 10.00 -1.57 -0.52
CA TYR A 148 10.10 -0.56 0.54
C TYR A 148 11.35 -0.86 1.37
N ILE A 149 12.13 0.15 1.69
CA ILE A 149 13.36 0.01 2.49
C ILE A 149 13.37 1.06 3.59
N VAL A 150 13.54 0.61 4.83
CA VAL A 150 13.84 1.46 5.99
C VAL A 150 15.35 1.68 6.01
N LYS A 151 15.81 2.89 5.65
CA LYS A 151 17.23 3.25 5.66
C LYS A 151 17.71 3.55 7.07
N SER A 152 16.86 4.20 7.86
CA SER A 152 17.03 4.44 9.29
C SER A 152 15.66 4.59 9.94
N ASP A 153 15.61 4.75 11.26
CA ASP A 153 14.36 5.07 11.96
C ASP A 153 13.74 6.41 11.51
N LYS A 154 14.52 7.26 10.81
CA LYS A 154 14.10 8.59 10.33
C LYS A 154 14.09 8.73 8.80
N GLU A 155 14.33 7.65 8.08
CA GLU A 155 14.36 7.67 6.60
C GLU A 155 13.91 6.34 6.00
N TRP A 156 13.06 6.41 5.00
CA TRP A 156 12.71 5.26 4.18
C TRP A 156 12.58 5.63 2.70
N THR A 157 12.72 4.62 1.85
CA THR A 157 12.55 4.73 0.39
C THR A 157 11.54 3.70 -0.11
N TYR A 158 10.85 4.04 -1.19
CA TYR A 158 9.92 3.15 -1.87
C TYR A 158 10.14 3.24 -3.38
N ASN A 159 10.29 2.09 -4.03
CA ASN A 159 10.42 2.01 -5.48
C ASN A 159 9.39 1.03 -6.00
N MET A 160 8.78 1.35 -7.14
CA MET A 160 7.86 0.47 -7.83
C MET A 160 8.06 0.58 -9.33
N VAL A 161 8.03 -0.57 -10.00
CA VAL A 161 8.00 -0.67 -11.46
C VAL A 161 6.73 -1.41 -11.85
N SER A 162 6.05 -0.95 -12.88
CA SER A 162 4.79 -1.51 -13.35
C SER A 162 4.72 -1.52 -14.87
N ASP A 163 4.51 -2.71 -15.44
CA ASP A 163 4.38 -2.91 -16.88
C ASP A 163 2.99 -3.43 -17.23
N GLY A 164 2.45 -2.99 -18.35
CA GLY A 164 1.17 -3.51 -18.83
C GLY A 164 0.60 -2.79 -20.03
N VAL A 165 -0.73 -2.69 -20.06
CA VAL A 165 -1.49 -2.03 -21.13
C VAL A 165 -2.41 -0.99 -20.51
N MET A 166 -2.38 0.23 -21.04
CA MET A 166 -3.32 1.30 -20.71
C MET A 166 -4.31 1.52 -21.85
N ALA A 167 -5.59 1.56 -21.52
CA ALA A 167 -6.63 2.08 -22.38
C ALA A 167 -6.52 3.61 -22.51
N ALA A 168 -7.05 4.15 -23.62
CA ALA A 168 -7.08 5.58 -23.86
C ALA A 168 -7.83 6.32 -22.74
N GLY A 169 -7.30 7.48 -22.33
CA GLY A 169 -7.93 8.32 -21.31
C GLY A 169 -7.75 7.85 -19.86
N THR A 170 -7.05 6.73 -19.62
CA THR A 170 -6.70 6.28 -18.25
C THR A 170 -5.82 7.31 -17.53
N VAL A 171 -4.82 7.84 -18.23
CA VAL A 171 -3.98 8.94 -17.76
C VAL A 171 -4.15 10.11 -18.72
N PRO A 172 -4.55 11.31 -18.24
CA PRO A 172 -4.68 12.48 -19.09
C PRO A 172 -3.38 12.76 -19.86
N GLY A 173 -3.48 12.83 -21.19
CA GLY A 173 -2.33 13.12 -22.06
C GLY A 173 -1.42 11.93 -22.40
N ALA A 174 -1.64 10.74 -21.80
CA ALA A 174 -0.89 9.54 -22.17
C ALA A 174 -1.58 8.75 -23.29
N PRO A 175 -0.85 8.25 -24.29
CA PRO A 175 -1.42 7.40 -25.33
C PRO A 175 -1.86 6.04 -24.78
N ALA A 176 -2.85 5.43 -25.43
CA ALA A 176 -3.20 4.04 -25.18
C ALA A 176 -2.08 3.09 -25.66
N GLY A 177 -2.04 1.89 -25.10
CA GLY A 177 -1.13 0.82 -25.50
C GLY A 177 -0.19 0.40 -24.38
N LYS A 178 1.03 0.01 -24.73
CA LYS A 178 2.02 -0.45 -23.74
C LYS A 178 2.32 0.66 -22.73
N MET A 179 2.31 0.27 -21.47
CA MET A 179 2.63 1.12 -20.33
C MET A 179 3.85 0.55 -19.63
N HIS A 180 4.81 1.42 -19.37
CA HIS A 180 5.86 1.24 -18.38
C HIS A 180 5.77 2.39 -17.39
N ALA A 181 5.58 2.10 -16.11
CA ALA A 181 5.44 3.11 -15.07
C ALA A 181 6.43 2.86 -13.93
N THR A 182 7.01 3.94 -13.39
CA THR A 182 7.85 3.88 -12.20
C THR A 182 7.34 4.84 -11.14
N ILE A 183 7.48 4.46 -9.88
CA ILE A 183 7.29 5.33 -8.72
C ILE A 183 8.54 5.23 -7.86
N ASP A 184 9.15 6.36 -7.60
CA ASP A 184 10.29 6.48 -6.68
C ASP A 184 9.89 7.49 -5.60
N ALA A 185 9.95 7.08 -4.34
CA ALA A 185 9.59 7.92 -3.21
C ALA A 185 10.63 7.83 -2.09
N HIS A 186 10.86 8.97 -1.45
CA HIS A 186 11.82 9.16 -0.37
C HIS A 186 11.16 9.93 0.75
N ALA A 187 11.14 9.37 1.95
CA ALA A 187 10.58 10.05 3.10
C ALA A 187 11.59 10.25 4.22
N ARG A 188 11.48 11.39 4.89
CA ARG A 188 12.33 11.80 6.00
C ARG A 188 11.47 12.30 7.16
N TRP A 189 11.88 11.95 8.36
CA TRP A 189 11.32 12.51 9.59
C TRP A 189 11.70 13.99 9.73
N LYS A 190 10.74 14.81 10.16
CA LYS A 190 10.86 16.28 10.23
C LYS A 190 10.84 16.82 11.65
N GLY A 191 10.21 16.10 12.57
CA GLY A 191 10.04 16.58 13.95
C GLY A 191 9.03 15.73 14.71
N SER A 192 9.00 15.89 16.03
CA SER A 192 8.01 15.22 16.88
C SER A 192 6.63 15.89 16.81
N ASP A 193 6.57 17.16 16.43
CA ASP A 193 5.33 17.93 16.33
C ASP A 193 4.70 17.76 14.95
N CYS A 194 3.47 17.25 14.92
CA CYS A 194 2.68 17.07 13.71
C CYS A 194 1.83 18.31 13.36
N GLY A 195 1.76 19.31 14.24
CA GLY A 195 0.94 20.50 14.05
C GLY A 195 -0.52 20.14 13.76
N SER A 196 -1.06 20.66 12.64
CA SER A 196 -2.43 20.38 12.19
C SER A 196 -2.55 19.20 11.22
N ILE A 197 -1.48 18.45 10.96
CA ILE A 197 -1.49 17.33 10.01
C ILE A 197 -2.15 16.12 10.66
N LYS A 198 -3.18 15.58 10.01
CA LYS A 198 -3.87 14.37 10.47
C LYS A 198 -2.96 13.15 10.35
N SER A 199 -3.10 12.21 11.27
CA SER A 199 -2.41 10.92 11.20
C SER A 199 -2.90 10.11 10.01
N VAL A 200 -2.02 9.27 9.44
CA VAL A 200 -2.39 8.32 8.39
C VAL A 200 -3.08 7.14 9.04
N GLU A 201 -4.38 6.96 8.83
CA GLU A 201 -5.10 5.75 9.27
C GLU A 201 -4.95 4.60 8.27
#